data_AF-A0A8T9BJY7-F1
#
_entry.id   AF-A0A8T9BJY7-F1
#
_cell.length_a   1.000
_cell.length_b   1.000
_cell.length_c   1.000
_cell.angle_alpha   90.00
_cell.angle_beta   90.00
_cell.angle_gamma   90.00
#
_symmetry.space_group_name_H-M   'P 1'
#
loop_
_entity.id
_entity.type
_entity.pdbx_description
1 polymer ?
#
loop_
_entity_poly.entity_id
_entity_poly.type
_entity_poly.pdbx_seq_one_letter_code
_entity_poly.pdbx_strand_id
1 'polypeptide(L)'
;MASMQRRLGPNIVGYYGLLQAFADALKLLLKEYISPTQANLALFFLGPIITLIFSLLGYLVVPYGPGLALSDFNLGILYMLAVSSLATYGSIAETNRPPFDLAEAID
;
A
#
# COMPACT_ATOMS: atom_id res chain seq x y z
N MET A 1 -6.08 -16.99 -5.76
CA MET A 1 -5.82 -16.80 -7.21
C MET A 1 -5.34 -18.08 -7.89
N ALA A 2 -4.22 -18.68 -7.47
CA ALA A 2 -3.67 -19.88 -8.13
C ALA A 2 -4.61 -21.12 -8.11
N SER A 3 -5.27 -21.37 -6.97
CA SER A 3 -6.24 -22.46 -6.81
C SER A 3 -7.44 -22.37 -7.77
N MET A 4 -7.95 -21.15 -8.00
CA MET A 4 -9.05 -20.89 -8.96
C MET A 4 -8.64 -21.19 -10.41
N GLN A 5 -7.36 -21.00 -10.74
CA GLN A 5 -6.79 -21.26 -12.06
C GLN A 5 -6.29 -22.71 -12.21
N ARG A 6 -6.54 -23.59 -11.24
CA ARG A 6 -6.00 -24.96 -11.18
C ARG A 6 -4.48 -25.05 -11.36
N ARG A 7 -3.73 -24.04 -10.90
CA ARG A 7 -2.26 -24.09 -10.81
C ARG A 7 -1.81 -24.04 -9.36
N LEU A 8 -0.67 -24.67 -9.07
CA LEU A 8 -0.05 -24.49 -7.77
C LEU A 8 0.48 -23.05 -7.65
N GLY A 9 0.25 -22.44 -6.48
CA GLY A 9 0.86 -21.18 -6.12
C GLY A 9 2.37 -21.34 -5.89
N PRO A 10 3.07 -20.27 -5.51
CA PRO A 10 4.49 -20.33 -5.19
C PRO A 10 4.75 -21.45 -4.16
N ASN A 11 5.53 -22.46 -4.53
CA ASN A 11 5.84 -23.62 -3.67
C ASN A 11 7.35 -23.89 -3.53
N ILE A 12 8.18 -23.01 -4.11
CA ILE A 12 9.64 -23.22 -4.21
C ILE A 12 10.39 -22.36 -3.18
N VAL A 13 9.89 -21.17 -2.86
CA VAL A 13 10.57 -20.24 -1.96
C VAL A 13 10.15 -20.51 -0.50
N GLY A 14 10.91 -21.36 0.18
CA GLY A 14 10.66 -21.78 1.57
C GLY A 14 9.63 -22.90 1.71
N TYR A 15 9.23 -23.22 2.95
CA TYR A 15 8.21 -24.24 3.23
C TYR A 15 6.84 -23.76 2.75
N TYR A 16 6.26 -24.45 1.75
CA TYR A 16 5.00 -24.08 1.08
C TYR A 16 4.94 -22.65 0.51
N GLY A 17 6.07 -22.05 0.16
CA GLY A 17 6.09 -20.70 -0.41
C GLY A 17 5.88 -19.55 0.58
N LEU A 18 5.88 -19.81 1.89
CA LEU A 18 5.65 -18.77 2.91
C LEU A 18 6.69 -17.63 2.86
N LEU A 19 7.91 -17.94 2.41
CA LEU A 19 9.00 -16.97 2.34
C LEU A 19 8.95 -16.11 1.05
N GLN A 20 7.96 -16.34 0.17
CA GLN A 20 7.86 -15.64 -1.10
C GLN A 20 7.74 -14.11 -0.95
N ALA A 21 6.95 -13.64 0.03
CA ALA A 21 6.78 -12.21 0.28
C ALA A 21 8.08 -11.53 0.70
N PHE A 22 8.87 -12.20 1.54
CA PHE A 22 10.19 -11.71 1.96
C PHE A 22 11.19 -11.72 0.81
N ALA A 23 11.18 -12.76 -0.03
CA ALA A 23 12.06 -12.85 -1.18
C ALA A 23 11.79 -11.76 -2.22
N ASP A 24 10.51 -11.41 -2.45
CA ASP A 24 10.16 -10.34 -3.38
C ASP A 24 10.53 -8.96 -2.82
N ALA A 25 10.28 -8.71 -1.53
CA ALA A 25 10.72 -7.49 -0.86
C ALA A 25 12.24 -7.31 -0.92
N LEU A 26 13.00 -8.37 -0.60
CA LEU A 26 14.47 -8.34 -0.65
C LEU A 26 14.97 -8.13 -2.08
N LYS A 27 14.32 -8.75 -3.08
CA LYS A 27 14.64 -8.54 -4.49
C LYS A 27 14.42 -7.07 -4.92
N LEU A 28 13.35 -6.43 -4.45
CA LEU A 28 13.08 -5.02 -4.74
C LEU A 28 14.09 -4.08 -4.06
N LEU A 29 14.53 -4.41 -2.83
CA LEU A 29 15.56 -3.63 -2.12
C LEU A 29 16.94 -3.72 -2.78
N LEU A 30 17.27 -4.86 -3.39
CA LEU A 30 18.53 -5.05 -4.11
C LEU A 30 18.48 -4.54 -5.56
N LYS A 31 17.30 -4.17 -6.06
CA LYS A 31 17.14 -3.69 -7.43
C LYS A 31 17.78 -2.31 -7.57
N GLU A 32 18.52 -2.12 -8.65
CA GLU A 32 19.07 -0.81 -9.00
C GLU A 32 17.96 0.23 -9.15
N TYR A 33 18.16 1.37 -8.49
CA TYR A 33 17.25 2.50 -8.58
C TYR A 33 17.44 3.23 -9.91
N ILE A 34 16.38 3.25 -10.73
CA ILE A 34 16.35 3.97 -12.00
C ILE A 34 15.44 5.17 -11.81
N SER A 35 16.01 6.37 -11.72
CA SER A 35 15.25 7.61 -11.63
C SER A 35 14.67 8.01 -12.99
N PRO A 36 13.38 8.38 -13.07
CA PRO A 36 12.82 8.99 -14.28
C PRO A 36 13.45 10.37 -14.56
N THR A 37 13.97 10.57 -15.78
CA THR A 37 14.70 11.77 -16.21
C THR A 37 13.84 13.04 -16.36
N GLN A 38 12.51 12.90 -16.37
CA GLN A 38 11.53 13.97 -16.62
C GLN A 38 10.62 14.24 -15.41
N ALA A 39 10.84 13.61 -14.25
CA ALA A 39 9.97 13.75 -13.09
C ALA A 39 10.63 14.49 -11.93
N ASN A 40 9.80 15.16 -11.14
CA ASN A 40 10.15 15.69 -9.83
C ASN A 40 10.36 14.54 -8.84
N LEU A 41 11.63 14.31 -8.49
CA LEU A 41 12.05 13.24 -7.59
C LEU A 41 11.39 13.34 -6.20
N ALA A 42 11.13 14.54 -5.69
CA ALA A 42 10.55 14.72 -4.36
C ALA A 42 9.13 14.17 -4.28
N LEU A 43 8.28 14.47 -5.27
CA LEU A 43 6.90 13.99 -5.34
C LEU A 43 6.83 12.48 -5.58
N PHE A 44 7.73 11.95 -6.42
CA PHE A 44 7.81 10.52 -6.71
C PHE A 44 8.11 9.67 -5.47
N PHE A 45 8.98 10.16 -4.57
CA PHE A 45 9.25 9.46 -3.30
C PHE A 45 8.19 9.72 -2.23
N LEU A 46 7.64 10.94 -2.17
CA LEU A 46 6.64 11.29 -1.15
C LEU A 46 5.29 10.61 -1.38
N GLY A 47 4.86 10.42 -2.63
CA GLY A 47 3.58 9.77 -2.94
C GLY A 47 3.40 8.42 -2.23
N PRO A 48 4.29 7.44 -2.46
CA PRO A 48 4.22 6.12 -1.82
C PRO A 48 4.36 6.15 -0.28
N ILE A 49 5.08 7.13 0.26
CA ILE A 49 5.23 7.29 1.71
C ILE A 49 3.92 7.75 2.34
N ILE A 50 3.26 8.75 1.72
CA ILE A 50 2.02 9.32 2.23
C ILE A 50 0.90 8.28 2.21
N THR A 51 0.75 7.53 1.10
CA THR A 51 -0.28 6.47 0.99
C THR A 51 -0.08 5.37 2.03
N LEU A 52 1.16 4.96 2.28
CA LEU A 52 1.50 3.96 3.29
C LEU A 52 1.17 4.44 4.71
N ILE A 53 1.47 5.71 5.06
CA ILE A 53 1.15 6.28 6.37
C ILE A 53 -0.37 6.28 6.60
N PHE A 54 -1.17 6.72 5.64
CA PHE A 54 -2.64 6.73 5.79
C PHE A 54 -3.24 5.32 5.90
N SER A 55 -2.69 4.34 5.18
CA SER A 55 -3.09 2.94 5.31
C SER A 55 -2.84 2.40 6.73
N LEU A 56 -1.68 2.70 7.31
CA LEU A 56 -1.32 2.30 8.68
C LEU A 56 -2.18 3.01 9.74
N LEU A 57 -2.51 4.29 9.54
CA LEU A 57 -3.40 5.04 10.42
C LEU A 57 -4.82 4.44 10.47
N GLY A 58 -5.31 3.87 9.36
CA GLY A 58 -6.59 3.17 9.34
C GLY A 58 -6.67 1.98 10.31
N TYR A 59 -5.56 1.25 10.50
CA TYR A 59 -5.53 0.10 11.42
C TYR A 59 -5.68 0.48 12.90
N LEU A 60 -5.48 1.75 13.25
CA LEU A 60 -5.50 2.22 14.64
C LEU A 60 -6.91 2.13 15.27
N VAL A 61 -7.96 2.14 14.44
CA VAL A 61 -9.37 2.16 14.90
C VAL A 61 -10.02 0.78 14.91
N VAL A 62 -9.43 -0.21 14.26
CA VAL A 62 -10.07 -1.54 14.14
C VAL A 62 -9.99 -2.27 15.48
N PRO A 63 -11.13 -2.64 16.11
CA PRO A 63 -11.12 -3.39 17.35
C PRO A 63 -10.88 -4.88 17.07
N TYR A 64 -9.85 -5.45 17.70
CA TYR A 64 -9.56 -6.89 17.59
C TYR A 64 -10.23 -7.73 18.68
N GLY A 65 -10.84 -7.08 19.67
CA GLY A 65 -11.53 -7.67 20.80
C GLY A 65 -11.88 -6.63 21.87
N PRO A 66 -12.62 -7.00 22.92
CA PRO A 66 -12.96 -6.10 24.01
C PRO A 66 -11.68 -5.60 24.71
N GLY A 67 -11.41 -4.30 24.66
CA GLY A 67 -10.19 -3.68 25.20
C GLY A 67 -8.92 -3.90 24.36
N LEU A 68 -9.01 -4.57 23.20
CA LEU A 68 -7.90 -4.78 22.25
C LEU A 68 -7.99 -3.80 21.07
N ALA A 69 -8.25 -2.54 21.37
CA ALA A 69 -8.14 -1.43 20.43
C ALA A 69 -6.89 -0.60 20.78
N LEU A 70 -6.11 -0.23 19.76
CA LEU A 70 -4.92 0.62 19.94
C LEU A 70 -5.30 2.02 20.45
N SER A 71 -6.44 2.53 20.01
CA SER A 71 -7.02 3.78 20.51
C SER A 71 -8.54 3.67 20.51
N ASP A 72 -9.14 3.75 21.70
CA ASP A 72 -10.58 3.71 21.86
C ASP A 72 -11.18 5.10 21.58
N PHE A 73 -11.50 5.36 20.33
CA PHE A 73 -12.16 6.60 19.93
C PHE A 73 -13.67 6.44 19.98
N ASN A 74 -14.32 7.28 20.78
CA ASN A 74 -15.78 7.43 20.75
C ASN A 74 -16.33 7.73 19.34
N LEU A 75 -15.52 8.33 18.47
CA LEU A 75 -15.84 8.68 17.08
C LEU A 75 -14.98 7.91 16.05
N GLY A 76 -14.67 6.64 16.30
CA GLY A 76 -13.81 5.83 15.42
C GLY A 76 -14.28 5.77 13.94
N ILE A 77 -15.60 5.70 13.71
CA ILE A 77 -16.17 5.66 12.36
C ILE A 77 -15.91 6.99 11.60
N LEU A 78 -16.05 8.13 12.27
CA LEU A 78 -15.76 9.44 11.66
C LEU A 78 -14.27 9.60 11.35
N TYR A 79 -13.40 9.07 12.23
CA TYR A 79 -11.96 9.04 11.97
C TYR A 79 -11.63 8.21 10.72
N MET A 80 -12.19 7.01 10.59
CA MET A 80 -11.98 6.16 9.41
C MET A 80 -12.42 6.86 8.11
N LEU A 81 -13.54 7.58 8.14
CA LEU A 81 -14.03 8.35 6.99
C LEU A 81 -13.14 9.56 6.66
N ALA A 82 -12.60 10.23 7.68
CA ALA A 82 -11.67 11.35 7.47
C ALA A 82 -10.33 10.86 6.89
N VAL A 83 -9.80 9.76 7.42
CA VAL A 83 -8.53 9.17 6.96
C VAL A 83 -8.64 8.63 5.54
N SER A 84 -9.76 8.00 5.18
CA SER A 84 -9.97 7.52 3.80
C SER A 84 -10.03 8.66 2.79
N SER A 85 -10.68 9.77 3.13
CA SER A 85 -10.69 10.98 2.29
C SER A 85 -9.28 11.54 2.11
N LEU A 86 -8.48 11.61 3.19
CA LEU A 86 -7.11 12.11 3.13
C LEU A 86 -6.16 11.20 2.35
N ALA A 87 -6.38 9.87 2.38
CA ALA A 87 -5.56 8.91 1.66
C ALA A 87 -5.55 9.14 0.13
N THR A 88 -6.65 9.69 -0.42
CA THR A 88 -6.75 10.03 -1.86
C THR A 88 -5.78 11.12 -2.30
N TYR A 89 -5.39 12.03 -1.39
CA TYR A 89 -4.36 13.03 -1.72
C TYR A 89 -2.98 12.40 -1.87
N GLY A 90 -2.71 11.28 -1.18
CA GLY A 90 -1.47 10.52 -1.32
C GLY A 90 -1.31 9.92 -2.71
N SER A 91 -2.39 9.36 -3.29
CA SER A 91 -2.35 8.80 -4.65
C SER A 91 -2.19 9.89 -5.71
N ILE A 92 -2.80 11.06 -5.50
CA ILE A 92 -2.62 12.22 -6.38
C ILE A 92 -1.17 12.73 -6.33
N ALA A 93 -0.56 12.80 -5.14
CA ALA A 93 0.80 13.29 -4.94
C ALA A 93 1.88 12.44 -5.63
N GLU A 94 1.59 11.16 -5.94
CA GLU A 94 2.47 10.28 -6.72
C GLU A 94 2.60 10.71 -8.20
N THR A 95 1.76 11.65 -8.66
CA THR A 95 1.58 11.93 -10.08
C THR A 95 2.69 12.79 -10.67
N ASN A 96 3.56 12.13 -11.43
CA ASN A 96 4.30 12.73 -12.55
C ASN A 96 4.12 11.88 -13.83
N ARG A 97 2.88 11.42 -14.07
CA ARG A 97 2.52 10.45 -15.12
C ARG A 97 1.77 11.10 -16.30
N PRO A 98 1.89 10.55 -17.53
CA PRO A 98 1.14 11.00 -18.70
C PRO A 98 -0.39 10.83 -18.52
N PRO A 99 -1.22 11.58 -19.26
CA PRO A 99 -2.65 11.74 -18.99
C PRO A 99 -3.52 10.47 -19.09
N PHE A 100 -2.99 9.37 -19.60
CA PHE A 100 -3.70 8.09 -19.72
C PHE A 100 -3.87 7.37 -18.37
N ASP A 101 -2.87 7.42 -17.49
CA ASP A 101 -2.92 6.79 -16.16
C ASP A 101 -3.83 7.55 -15.16
N LEU A 102 -4.27 8.76 -15.53
CA LEU A 102 -5.13 9.60 -14.69
C LEU A 102 -6.57 9.12 -14.63
N ALA A 103 -7.04 8.41 -15.65
CA ALA A 103 -8.39 7.86 -15.66
C ALA A 103 -8.50 6.63 -14.75
N GLU A 104 -7.45 5.80 -14.70
CA GLU A 104 -7.46 4.52 -13.98
C GLU A 104 -7.15 4.67 -12.49
N ALA A 105 -6.48 5.75 -12.06
CA ALA A 105 -6.17 5.99 -10.64
C ALA A 105 -7.38 6.43 -9.80
N ILE A 106 -8.51 6.74 -10.43
CA ILE A 106 -9.74 7.25 -9.80
C ILE A 106 -10.89 6.21 -9.87
N ASP A 107 -10.67 5.09 -10.56
CA ASP A 107 -11.63 3.98 -10.74
C ASP A 107 -11.39 2.82 -9.75
#